data_AF-A0ABD3E3E3-F1
#
_entry.id   AF-A0ABD3E3E3-F1
#
_cell.length_a   1.000
_cell.length_b   1.000
_cell.length_c   1.000
_cell.angle_alpha   90.00
_cell.angle_beta   90.00
_cell.angle_gamma   90.00
#
_symmetry.space_group_name_H-M   'P 1'
#
loop_
_entity.id
_entity.type
_entity.pdbx_description
1 polymer ?
#
loop_
_entity_poly.entity_id
_entity_poly.type
_entity_poly.pdbx_seq_one_letter_code
_entity_poly.pdbx_strand_id
1 'polypeptide(L)'
;MEGYKPIELNGDQMKGERSLWTQCQVVSDMKFTYVVSCQLYGIQKRSGDQRAQDILRLMTTYPSLRVAYIDEVEEPSKDRSKKINDKVYYSTLVKAALPKSNSSEPGQNLDQVIYRIKLPGPAILGEGKPENQNHAIIFTRGEGLQTIDMNQDNYMEEALKMRNLLQEFLKKHDVRHPSILGLREHIFTGSVSSLAWFMSNQETSFVTIGQRLLANPLK
;
A
#
# COMPACT_ATOMS: atom_id res chain seq x y z
N MET A 1 -4.48 11.90 25.95
CA MET A 1 -4.75 11.84 24.50
C MET A 1 -6.23 11.57 24.33
N GLU A 2 -7.03 12.62 24.20
CA GLU A 2 -8.45 12.46 23.84
C GLU A 2 -8.51 12.15 22.34
N GLY A 3 -8.72 10.88 22.01
CA GLY A 3 -8.65 10.37 20.64
C GLY A 3 -9.93 9.61 20.27
N TYR A 4 -10.54 10.07 19.18
CA TYR A 4 -11.53 9.39 18.35
C TYR A 4 -12.91 9.07 18.98
N LYS A 5 -13.95 9.82 18.55
CA LYS A 5 -15.36 9.50 18.82
C LYS A 5 -15.92 8.66 17.66
N PRO A 6 -16.35 7.40 17.88
CA PRO A 6 -17.01 6.59 16.88
C PRO A 6 -18.43 7.11 16.59
N ILE A 7 -18.88 6.91 15.34
CA ILE A 7 -20.21 7.33 14.85
C ILE A 7 -21.28 6.40 15.46
N GLU A 8 -22.17 6.94 16.29
CA GLU A 8 -23.26 6.19 16.91
C GLU A 8 -24.46 6.05 15.94
N LEU A 9 -24.87 4.81 15.67
CA LEU A 9 -26.13 4.47 15.01
C LEU A 9 -26.97 3.62 15.99
N ASN A 10 -28.17 4.10 16.33
CA ASN A 10 -29.06 3.54 17.36
C ASN A 10 -29.78 2.22 16.95
N GLY A 11 -30.03 1.32 17.92
CA GLY A 11 -30.95 0.16 17.83
C GLY A 11 -30.63 -1.03 18.79
N ASP A 12 -31.27 -1.05 19.96
CA ASP A 12 -30.85 -1.62 21.28
C ASP A 12 -30.66 -3.14 21.53
N GLN A 13 -30.71 -4.04 20.56
CA GLN A 13 -30.33 -5.46 20.80
C GLN A 13 -29.31 -6.02 19.80
N MET A 14 -29.16 -5.39 18.63
CA MET A 14 -27.96 -5.52 17.79
C MET A 14 -26.79 -4.66 18.32
N LYS A 15 -27.02 -3.82 19.34
CA LYS A 15 -26.00 -2.93 19.91
C LYS A 15 -24.81 -3.66 20.53
N GLY A 16 -24.98 -4.87 21.08
CA GLY A 16 -23.89 -5.60 21.73
C GLY A 16 -22.81 -6.10 20.75
N GLU A 17 -23.22 -6.86 19.73
CA GLU A 17 -22.31 -7.35 18.69
C GLU A 17 -21.80 -6.24 17.79
N ARG A 18 -22.65 -5.26 17.45
CA ARG A 18 -22.27 -4.09 16.66
C ARG A 18 -21.30 -3.19 17.44
N SER A 19 -21.45 -3.09 18.77
CA SER A 19 -20.48 -2.44 19.65
C SER A 19 -19.15 -3.18 19.69
N LEU A 20 -19.15 -4.51 19.86
CA LEU A 20 -17.91 -5.30 19.84
C LEU A 20 -17.21 -5.22 18.48
N TRP A 21 -17.97 -5.33 17.38
CA TRP A 21 -17.44 -5.18 16.04
C TRP A 21 -16.81 -3.80 15.83
N THR A 22 -17.50 -2.73 16.22
CA THR A 22 -16.95 -1.37 16.16
C THR A 22 -15.70 -1.22 17.02
N GLN A 23 -15.67 -1.81 18.22
CA GLN A 23 -14.48 -1.80 19.07
C GLN A 23 -13.31 -2.56 18.41
N CYS A 24 -13.55 -3.75 17.88
CA CYS A 24 -12.54 -4.52 17.14
C CYS A 24 -12.01 -3.75 15.93
N GLN A 25 -12.90 -3.10 15.17
CA GLN A 25 -12.52 -2.29 14.02
C GLN A 25 -11.68 -1.08 14.44
N VAL A 26 -12.06 -0.36 15.51
CA VAL A 26 -11.28 0.75 16.05
C VAL A 26 -9.90 0.30 16.51
N VAL A 27 -9.80 -0.83 17.21
CA VAL A 27 -8.51 -1.42 17.61
C VAL A 27 -7.67 -1.78 16.38
N SER A 28 -8.29 -2.38 15.36
CA SER A 28 -7.61 -2.69 14.11
C SER A 28 -7.10 -1.43 13.42
N ASP A 29 -7.91 -0.39 13.30
CA ASP A 29 -7.56 0.87 12.63
C ASP A 29 -6.47 1.67 13.38
N MET A 30 -6.40 1.52 14.70
CA MET A 30 -5.33 2.09 15.52
C MET A 30 -4.01 1.31 15.39
N LYS A 31 -4.07 0.00 15.11
CA LYS A 31 -2.90 -0.88 15.09
C LYS A 31 -2.34 -1.10 13.69
N PHE A 32 -3.19 -1.12 12.68
CA PHE A 32 -2.84 -1.45 11.32
C PHE A 32 -3.14 -0.29 10.39
N THR A 33 -2.15 0.06 9.56
CA THR A 33 -2.34 0.99 8.46
C THR A 33 -2.11 0.24 7.17
N TYR A 34 -3.09 0.29 6.27
CA TYR A 34 -3.03 -0.38 4.98
C TYR A 34 -2.97 0.67 3.87
N VAL A 35 -1.86 0.65 3.11
CA VAL A 35 -1.61 1.53 1.98
C VAL A 35 -1.48 0.66 0.73
N VAL A 36 -2.36 0.86 -0.24
CA VAL A 36 -2.27 0.21 -1.55
C VAL A 36 -1.60 1.16 -2.51
N SER A 37 -0.53 0.71 -3.15
CA SER A 37 0.10 1.45 -4.23
C SER A 37 -0.61 1.17 -5.54
N CYS A 38 -1.35 2.17 -6.05
CA CYS A 38 -1.95 2.16 -7.38
C CYS A 38 -1.30 3.26 -8.21
N GLN A 39 -0.09 3.01 -8.70
CA GLN A 39 0.73 4.03 -9.37
C GLN A 39 -0.03 4.83 -10.44
N LEU A 40 -0.84 4.15 -11.26
CA LEU A 40 -1.57 4.73 -12.39
C LEU A 40 -2.89 5.42 -12.03
N TYR A 41 -3.31 5.40 -10.75
CA TYR A 41 -4.62 5.91 -10.34
C TYR A 41 -4.83 7.37 -10.75
N GLY A 42 -3.81 8.22 -10.65
CA GLY A 42 -3.90 9.63 -11.04
C GLY A 42 -4.25 9.84 -12.52
N ILE A 43 -3.62 9.07 -13.41
CA ILE A 43 -3.89 9.11 -14.85
C ILE A 43 -5.27 8.53 -15.14
N GLN A 44 -5.60 7.37 -14.56
CA GLN A 44 -6.89 6.70 -14.70
C GLN A 44 -8.06 7.60 -14.27
N LYS A 45 -7.87 8.34 -13.17
CA LYS A 45 -8.85 9.31 -12.67
C LYS A 45 -9.08 10.44 -13.69
N ARG A 46 -8.01 11.01 -14.25
CA ARG A 46 -8.12 12.09 -15.25
C ARG A 46 -8.73 11.62 -16.57
N SER A 47 -8.48 10.37 -16.95
CA SER A 47 -9.04 9.80 -18.19
C SER A 47 -10.46 9.23 -18.02
N GLY A 48 -11.01 9.22 -16.81
CA GLY A 48 -12.33 8.62 -16.53
C GLY A 48 -12.36 7.09 -16.66
N ASP A 49 -11.21 6.42 -16.46
CA ASP A 49 -11.09 4.96 -16.56
C ASP A 49 -11.91 4.26 -15.46
N GLN A 50 -12.62 3.18 -15.81
CA GLN A 50 -13.43 2.40 -14.88
C GLN A 50 -12.63 1.91 -13.66
N ARG A 51 -11.33 1.59 -13.84
CA ARG A 51 -10.45 1.15 -12.75
C ARG A 51 -10.31 2.20 -11.65
N ALA A 52 -10.35 3.49 -11.99
CA ALA A 52 -10.34 4.55 -10.98
C ALA A 52 -11.64 4.57 -10.15
N GLN A 53 -12.78 4.25 -10.78
CA GLN A 53 -14.05 4.12 -10.07
C GLN A 53 -14.06 2.90 -9.14
N ASP A 54 -13.47 1.79 -9.58
CA ASP A 54 -13.35 0.58 -8.76
C ASP A 54 -12.44 0.81 -7.54
N ILE A 55 -11.30 1.50 -7.73
CA ILE A 55 -10.40 1.91 -6.64
C ILE A 55 -11.14 2.84 -5.66
N LEU A 56 -11.91 3.81 -6.16
CA LEU A 56 -12.72 4.69 -5.32
C LEU A 56 -13.80 3.94 -4.55
N ARG A 57 -14.46 2.96 -5.19
CA ARG A 57 -15.43 2.09 -4.54
C ARG A 57 -14.76 1.32 -3.41
N LEU A 58 -13.55 0.79 -3.65
CA LEU A 58 -12.79 0.07 -2.63
C LEU A 58 -12.46 0.95 -1.42
N MET A 59 -12.00 2.19 -1.65
CA MET A 59 -11.75 3.16 -0.56
C MET A 59 -13.02 3.53 0.19
N THR A 60 -14.17 3.61 -0.49
CA THR A 60 -15.47 3.91 0.14
C THR A 60 -15.97 2.72 0.98
N THR A 61 -15.80 1.49 0.49
CA THR A 61 -16.18 0.27 1.20
C THR A 61 -15.31 0.03 2.44
N TYR A 62 -14.01 0.37 2.36
CA TYR A 62 -13.05 0.20 3.44
C TYR A 62 -12.44 1.56 3.83
N PRO A 63 -13.05 2.32 4.75
CA PRO A 63 -12.65 3.70 5.06
C PRO A 63 -11.20 3.86 5.57
N SER A 64 -10.62 2.80 6.12
CA SER A 64 -9.24 2.76 6.62
C SER A 64 -8.21 2.54 5.51
N LEU A 65 -8.66 2.12 4.32
CA LEU A 65 -7.83 1.95 3.15
C LEU A 65 -7.32 3.30 2.65
N ARG A 66 -6.02 3.36 2.38
CA ARG A 66 -5.38 4.51 1.76
C ARG A 66 -4.77 4.06 0.44
N VAL A 67 -4.85 4.90 -0.58
CA VAL A 67 -4.26 4.62 -1.90
C VAL A 67 -3.16 5.62 -2.17
N ALA A 68 -1.97 5.12 -2.50
CA ALA A 68 -0.85 5.91 -2.96
C ALA A 68 -0.75 5.81 -4.48
N TYR A 69 -0.49 6.94 -5.16
CA TYR A 69 -0.31 6.96 -6.61
C TYR A 69 0.71 8.02 -7.04
N ILE A 70 1.14 7.95 -8.30
CA ILE A 70 2.02 8.95 -8.92
C ILE A 70 1.18 9.95 -9.69
N ASP A 71 1.27 11.20 -9.28
CA ASP A 71 0.64 12.34 -9.92
C ASP A 71 1.64 13.06 -10.81
N GLU A 72 1.49 12.86 -12.12
CA GLU A 72 2.25 13.57 -13.14
C GLU A 72 1.52 14.86 -13.54
N VAL A 73 2.22 15.99 -13.43
CA VAL A 73 1.70 17.31 -13.80
C VAL A 73 2.71 18.04 -14.68
N GLU A 74 2.21 18.70 -15.71
CA GLU A 74 3.01 19.63 -16.50
C GLU A 74 3.03 21.00 -15.83
N GLU A 75 4.22 21.46 -15.43
CA GLU A 75 4.42 22.81 -14.90
C GLU A 75 5.10 23.69 -15.97
N PRO A 76 4.74 24.99 -16.07
CA PRO A 76 5.43 25.91 -16.98
C PRO A 76 6.91 25.95 -16.63
N SER A 77 7.78 25.84 -17.64
CA SER A 77 9.22 25.86 -17.38
C SER A 77 9.62 27.19 -16.73
N LYS A 78 10.46 27.11 -15.69
CA LYS A 78 11.05 28.31 -15.06
C LYS A 78 11.99 29.03 -16.01
N ASP A 79 12.50 28.34 -17.02
CA ASP A 79 13.33 28.90 -18.08
C ASP A 79 12.45 29.28 -19.27
N ARG A 80 12.18 30.59 -19.41
CA ARG A 80 11.35 31.13 -20.51
C ARG A 80 11.92 30.85 -21.91
N SER A 81 13.18 30.42 -22.02
CA SER A 81 13.79 30.03 -23.30
C SER A 81 13.39 28.63 -23.77
N LYS A 82 12.93 27.75 -22.86
CA LYS A 82 12.43 26.42 -23.19
C LYS A 82 10.92 26.47 -23.41
N LYS A 83 10.47 26.15 -24.64
CA LYS A 83 9.05 26.04 -25.00
C LYS A 83 8.35 24.79 -24.47
N ILE A 84 9.04 23.93 -23.72
CA ILE A 84 8.52 22.65 -23.24
C ILE A 84 8.22 22.78 -21.75
N ASN A 85 7.00 22.41 -21.34
CA ASN A 85 6.63 22.33 -19.93
C ASN A 85 7.46 21.25 -19.23
N ASP A 86 7.93 21.54 -18.02
CA ASP A 86 8.66 20.56 -17.23
C ASP A 86 7.66 19.58 -16.59
N LYS A 87 7.90 18.28 -16.78
CA LYS A 87 7.11 17.25 -16.09
C LYS A 87 7.54 17.18 -14.63
N VAL A 88 6.58 17.35 -13.74
CA VAL A 88 6.78 17.26 -12.30
C VAL A 88 5.99 16.09 -11.76
N TYR A 89 6.66 15.32 -10.89
CA TYR A 89 6.14 14.08 -10.33
C TYR A 89 5.88 14.28 -8.84
N TYR A 90 4.72 13.82 -8.38
CA TYR A 90 4.37 13.79 -6.97
C TYR A 90 3.95 12.38 -6.57
N SER A 91 4.40 11.90 -5.41
CA SER A 91 3.76 10.76 -4.75
C SER A 91 2.62 11.31 -3.90
N THR A 92 1.40 10.80 -4.12
CA THR A 92 0.18 11.32 -3.51
C THR A 92 -0.54 10.22 -2.76
N LEU A 93 -0.97 10.49 -1.52
CA LEU A 93 -1.77 9.60 -0.70
C LEU A 93 -3.20 10.14 -0.61
N VAL A 94 -4.18 9.30 -0.92
CA VAL A 94 -5.61 9.61 -0.86
C VAL A 94 -6.37 8.61 0.01
N LYS A 95 -7.57 9.02 0.44
CA LYS A 95 -8.60 8.18 1.06
C LYS A 95 -9.98 8.58 0.52
N ALA A 96 -11.01 7.77 0.76
CA ALA A 96 -12.38 8.19 0.46
C ALA A 96 -12.77 9.43 1.29
N ALA A 97 -13.44 10.39 0.64
CA ALA A 97 -14.04 11.54 1.28
C ALA A 97 -15.30 11.11 2.04
N LEU A 98 -15.51 11.66 3.24
CA LEU A 98 -16.76 11.47 3.96
C LEU A 98 -17.88 12.18 3.18
N PRO A 99 -19.09 11.58 3.09
CA PRO A 99 -20.24 12.30 2.57
C PRO A 99 -20.49 13.53 3.45
N LYS A 100 -20.21 14.72 2.91
CA LYS A 100 -20.64 15.95 3.56
C LYS A 100 -22.15 16.05 3.39
N SER A 101 -22.87 16.19 4.49
CA SER A 101 -24.34 16.23 4.50
C SER A 101 -24.97 17.42 3.75
N ASN A 102 -24.21 18.41 3.27
CA ASN A 102 -24.75 19.67 2.75
C ASN A 102 -23.94 20.30 1.59
N SER A 103 -23.74 19.60 0.48
CA SER A 103 -23.07 20.23 -0.67
C SER A 103 -23.57 19.69 -1.99
N SER A 104 -24.53 20.42 -2.55
CA SER A 104 -25.02 20.39 -3.92
C SER A 104 -24.04 21.09 -4.87
N GLU A 105 -22.81 20.56 -4.97
CA GLU A 105 -21.79 21.02 -5.93
C GLU A 105 -21.41 19.82 -6.82
N PRO A 106 -21.60 19.86 -8.15
CA PRO A 106 -21.45 18.70 -9.06
C PRO A 106 -20.01 18.17 -9.24
N GLY A 107 -19.04 18.60 -8.44
CA GLY A 107 -17.62 18.34 -8.66
C GLY A 107 -16.87 17.82 -7.43
N GLN A 108 -17.55 17.16 -6.48
CA GLN A 108 -16.86 16.59 -5.33
C GLN A 108 -15.94 15.46 -5.77
N ASN A 109 -14.62 15.71 -5.72
CA ASN A 109 -13.63 14.65 -5.67
C ASN A 109 -13.97 13.76 -4.47
N LEU A 110 -14.53 12.58 -4.76
CA LEU A 110 -14.92 11.58 -3.78
C LEU A 110 -13.70 10.94 -3.08
N ASP A 111 -12.50 11.24 -3.56
CA ASP A 111 -11.21 10.97 -2.92
C ASP A 111 -10.60 12.27 -2.35
N GLN A 112 -10.20 12.21 -1.09
CA GLN A 112 -9.51 13.28 -0.37
C GLN A 112 -8.00 13.04 -0.40
N VAL A 113 -7.24 14.01 -0.91
CA VAL A 113 -5.77 14.03 -0.78
C VAL A 113 -5.38 14.29 0.67
N ILE A 114 -4.57 13.38 1.23
CA ILE A 114 -4.00 13.49 2.58
C ILE A 114 -2.62 14.13 2.51
N TYR A 115 -1.76 13.58 1.64
CA TYR A 115 -0.39 14.05 1.44
C TYR A 115 -0.07 14.07 -0.04
N ARG A 116 0.77 15.03 -0.45
CA ARG A 116 1.31 15.14 -1.81
C ARG A 116 2.75 15.60 -1.70
N ILE A 117 3.68 14.71 -2.02
CA ILE A 117 5.13 14.91 -1.84
C ILE A 117 5.78 14.96 -3.21
N LYS A 118 6.50 16.05 -3.49
CA LYS A 118 7.24 16.21 -4.75
C LYS A 118 8.40 15.22 -4.81
N LEU A 119 8.50 14.49 -5.91
CA LEU A 119 9.60 13.58 -6.18
C LEU A 119 10.74 14.30 -6.92
N PRO A 120 11.99 13.85 -6.76
CA PRO A 120 13.14 14.44 -7.45
C PRO A 120 13.15 14.16 -8.96
N GLY A 121 12.28 13.27 -9.45
CA GLY A 121 12.18 12.87 -10.84
C GLY A 121 11.09 11.81 -11.04
N PRO A 122 11.10 11.08 -12.17
CA PRO A 122 10.18 9.98 -12.42
C PRO A 122 10.28 8.91 -11.33
N ALA A 123 9.14 8.36 -10.92
CA ALA A 123 9.09 7.34 -9.88
C ALA A 123 9.56 5.95 -10.35
N ILE A 124 9.49 5.67 -11.66
CA ILE A 124 9.94 4.40 -12.23
C ILE A 124 11.39 4.55 -12.67
N LEU A 125 12.31 3.94 -11.92
CA LEU A 125 13.73 3.92 -12.23
C LEU A 125 14.18 2.60 -12.90
N GLY A 126 13.46 1.50 -12.63
CA GLY A 126 13.75 0.16 -13.15
C GLY A 126 12.52 -0.60 -13.62
N GLU A 127 12.37 -1.86 -13.17
CA GLU A 127 11.38 -2.83 -13.69
C GLU A 127 9.91 -2.53 -13.34
N GLY A 128 9.63 -1.42 -12.64
CA GLY A 128 8.28 -0.96 -12.31
C GLY A 128 7.62 -1.68 -11.13
N LYS A 129 7.69 -3.01 -11.04
CA LYS A 129 6.99 -3.77 -9.97
C LYS A 129 7.49 -3.41 -8.56
N PRO A 130 8.81 -3.40 -8.27
CA PRO A 130 9.31 -2.95 -6.97
C PRO A 130 9.07 -1.45 -6.74
N GLU A 131 9.00 -0.65 -7.81
CA GLU A 131 8.84 0.80 -7.74
C GLU A 131 7.47 1.22 -7.20
N ASN A 132 6.44 0.37 -7.38
CA ASN A 132 5.14 0.55 -6.72
C ASN A 132 5.30 0.72 -5.21
N GLN A 133 6.17 -0.05 -4.57
CA GLN A 133 6.39 0.03 -3.12
C GLN A 133 7.29 1.22 -2.76
N ASN A 134 8.29 1.53 -3.59
CA ASN A 134 9.27 2.60 -3.33
C ASN A 134 8.62 3.98 -3.16
N HIS A 135 7.72 4.37 -4.05
CA HIS A 135 7.11 5.70 -3.92
C HIS A 135 6.09 5.78 -2.78
N ALA A 136 5.52 4.64 -2.37
CA ALA A 136 4.49 4.56 -1.35
C ALA A 136 5.06 4.43 0.08
N ILE A 137 6.30 3.94 0.23
CA ILE A 137 6.94 3.71 1.54
C ILE A 137 7.02 4.97 2.41
N ILE A 138 7.08 6.16 1.79
CA ILE A 138 7.11 7.44 2.52
C ILE A 138 5.84 7.67 3.35
N PHE A 139 4.73 7.01 3.00
CA PHE A 139 3.44 7.11 3.68
C PHE A 139 3.22 6.04 4.75
N THR A 140 4.12 5.05 4.86
CA THR A 140 4.03 4.01 5.88
C THR A 140 4.86 4.41 7.10
N ARG A 141 4.28 4.22 8.29
CA ARG A 141 4.91 4.49 9.59
C ARG A 141 4.43 3.42 10.56
N GLY A 142 5.30 2.98 11.46
CA GLY A 142 4.99 1.93 12.43
C GLY A 142 6.26 1.22 12.90
N GLU A 143 6.09 0.31 13.85
CA GLU A 143 7.18 -0.52 14.39
C GLU A 143 7.63 -1.61 13.39
N GLY A 144 6.72 -2.04 12.52
CA GLY A 144 7.00 -3.00 11.45
C GLY A 144 6.33 -2.57 10.15
N LEU A 145 6.99 -2.85 9.04
CA LEU A 145 6.47 -2.66 7.69
C LEU A 145 6.40 -4.02 7.01
N GLN A 146 5.21 -4.43 6.61
CA GLN A 146 5.01 -5.60 5.75
C GLN A 146 4.73 -5.11 4.33
N THR A 147 5.60 -5.50 3.41
CA THR A 147 5.44 -5.24 1.97
C THR A 147 4.87 -6.48 1.31
N ILE A 148 3.73 -6.34 0.64
CA ILE A 148 3.01 -7.44 -0.01
C ILE A 148 2.85 -7.09 -1.48
N ASP A 149 3.15 -8.06 -2.35
CA ASP A 149 2.87 -7.95 -3.77
C ASP A 149 1.40 -8.31 -4.06
N MET A 150 0.74 -7.65 -5.01
CA MET A 150 -0.66 -7.96 -5.34
C MET A 150 -0.83 -9.40 -5.86
N ASN A 151 0.22 -9.98 -6.42
CA ASN A 151 0.21 -11.37 -6.87
C ASN A 151 0.42 -12.38 -5.72
N GLN A 152 0.70 -11.91 -4.50
CA GLN A 152 0.82 -12.78 -3.32
C GLN A 152 -0.56 -13.05 -2.74
N ASP A 153 -0.90 -14.34 -2.70
CA ASP A 153 -2.09 -14.80 -2.00
C ASP A 153 -1.90 -14.66 -0.49
N ASN A 154 -2.86 -14.01 0.18
CA ASN A 154 -2.89 -13.92 1.64
C ASN A 154 -3.75 -15.06 2.21
N TYR A 155 -3.19 -16.27 2.24
CA TYR A 155 -3.81 -17.39 2.93
C TYR A 155 -4.01 -17.04 4.41
N MET A 156 -5.16 -17.40 4.98
CA MET A 156 -5.47 -17.14 6.39
C MET A 156 -4.40 -17.74 7.31
N GLU A 157 -3.84 -18.88 6.90
CA GLU A 157 -2.74 -19.58 7.55
C GLU A 157 -1.46 -18.75 7.62
N GLU A 158 -1.15 -17.92 6.62
CA GLU A 158 -0.01 -17.01 6.66
C GLU A 158 -0.23 -15.91 7.72
N ALA A 159 -1.47 -15.41 7.86
CA ALA A 159 -1.80 -14.44 8.89
C ALA A 159 -1.58 -15.00 10.31
N LEU A 160 -1.83 -16.30 10.53
CA LEU A 160 -1.57 -16.97 11.80
C LEU A 160 -0.06 -17.05 12.14
N LYS A 161 0.81 -17.06 11.13
CA LYS A 161 2.27 -17.09 11.33
C LYS A 161 2.81 -15.73 11.77
N MET A 162 2.13 -14.62 11.46
CA MET A 162 2.62 -13.25 11.72
C MET A 162 3.09 -13.03 13.16
N ARG A 163 2.43 -13.61 14.15
CA ARG A 163 2.88 -13.55 15.54
C ARG A 163 4.29 -14.13 15.72
N ASN A 164 4.55 -15.30 15.17
CA ASN A 164 5.84 -15.98 15.27
C ASN A 164 6.91 -15.21 14.49
N LEU A 165 6.55 -14.66 13.33
CA LEU A 165 7.43 -13.86 12.49
C LEU A 165 7.89 -12.58 13.19
N LEU A 166 6.97 -11.87 13.84
CA LEU A 166 7.29 -10.67 14.59
C LEU A 166 8.20 -10.96 15.80
N GLN A 167 8.09 -12.15 16.41
CA GLN A 167 8.99 -12.55 17.50
C GLN A 167 10.43 -12.77 17.06
N GLU A 168 10.69 -13.09 15.78
CA GLU A 168 12.06 -13.27 15.29
C GLU A 168 12.88 -11.97 15.35
N PHE A 169 12.24 -10.80 15.23
CA PHE A 169 12.91 -9.51 15.42
C PHE A 169 13.38 -9.26 16.86
N LEU A 170 12.80 -9.97 17.84
CA LEU A 170 13.19 -9.86 19.26
C LEU A 170 14.31 -10.84 19.64
N LYS A 171 14.67 -11.77 18.75
CA LYS A 171 15.74 -12.74 18.97
C LYS A 171 17.04 -12.23 18.35
N LYS A 172 18.13 -12.29 19.11
CA LYS A 172 19.46 -11.94 18.61
C LYS A 172 20.05 -13.13 17.85
N HIS A 173 20.38 -12.94 16.58
CA HIS A 173 21.12 -13.91 15.76
C HIS A 173 22.56 -13.39 15.60
N ASP A 174 23.52 -14.11 16.15
CA ASP A 174 24.93 -13.67 16.30
C ASP A 174 25.07 -12.34 17.06
N VAL A 175 25.34 -11.25 16.34
CA VAL A 175 25.72 -9.94 16.88
C VAL A 175 24.55 -8.95 16.89
N ARG A 176 23.49 -9.19 16.10
CA ARG A 176 22.37 -8.24 15.95
C ARG A 176 21.01 -8.90 15.89
N HIS A 177 19.97 -8.14 16.24
CA HIS A 177 18.60 -8.52 15.93
C HIS A 177 18.37 -8.40 14.41
N PRO A 178 17.53 -9.27 13.81
CA PRO A 178 17.12 -9.12 12.43
C PRO A 178 16.50 -7.74 12.17
N SER A 179 16.74 -7.17 10.99
CA SER A 179 16.06 -5.94 10.53
C SER A 179 15.12 -6.19 9.36
N ILE A 180 15.30 -7.31 8.66
CA ILE A 180 14.47 -7.77 7.55
C ILE A 180 14.26 -9.27 7.73
N LEU A 181 13.02 -9.73 7.59
CA LEU A 181 12.67 -11.14 7.62
C LEU A 181 12.06 -11.53 6.28
N GLY A 182 12.73 -12.43 5.55
CA GLY A 182 12.24 -12.97 4.28
C GLY A 182 11.73 -14.39 4.45
N LEU A 183 10.54 -14.68 3.96
CA LEU A 183 9.90 -15.99 4.10
C LEU A 183 9.73 -16.66 2.76
N ARG A 184 9.68 -18.00 2.79
CA ARG A 184 9.41 -18.77 1.60
C ARG A 184 7.91 -18.70 1.29
N GLU A 185 7.59 -18.22 0.10
CA GLU A 185 6.26 -18.33 -0.47
C GLU A 185 6.09 -19.70 -1.15
N HIS A 186 4.86 -20.24 -1.09
CA HIS A 186 4.50 -21.42 -1.85
C HIS A 186 3.87 -20.99 -3.19
N ILE A 187 4.61 -21.17 -4.29
CA ILE A 187 4.15 -20.82 -5.63
C ILE A 187 3.32 -21.99 -6.20
N PHE A 188 2.00 -21.94 -6.02
CA PHE A 188 1.09 -23.02 -6.41
C PHE A 188 1.02 -23.24 -7.93
N THR A 189 1.28 -22.21 -8.73
CA THR A 189 1.31 -22.31 -10.20
C THR A 189 2.54 -23.05 -10.70
N GLY A 190 3.57 -23.24 -9.87
CA GLY A 190 4.83 -23.88 -10.28
C GLY A 190 4.67 -25.32 -10.78
N SER A 191 3.61 -26.02 -10.40
CA SER A 191 3.31 -27.38 -10.86
C SER A 191 2.46 -27.43 -12.14
N VAL A 192 1.95 -26.29 -12.62
CA VAL A 192 0.97 -26.24 -13.73
C VAL A 192 1.63 -26.47 -15.09
N SER A 193 2.89 -26.09 -15.27
CA SER A 193 3.65 -26.33 -16.52
C SER A 193 5.15 -26.22 -16.29
N SER A 194 5.94 -26.70 -17.26
CA SER A 194 7.40 -26.52 -17.26
C SER A 194 7.81 -25.04 -17.29
N LEU A 195 7.05 -24.18 -17.99
CA LEU A 195 7.28 -22.74 -18.00
C LEU A 195 7.00 -22.12 -16.63
N ALA A 196 5.88 -22.48 -16.00
CA ALA A 196 5.55 -22.00 -14.66
C ALA A 196 6.57 -22.48 -13.61
N TRP A 197 7.04 -23.72 -13.74
CA TRP A 197 8.12 -24.26 -12.91
C TRP A 197 9.42 -23.47 -13.06
N PHE A 198 9.81 -23.13 -14.29
CA PHE A 198 10.99 -22.31 -14.56
C PHE A 198 10.86 -20.91 -13.95
N MET A 199 9.72 -20.23 -14.14
CA MET A 199 9.45 -18.92 -13.56
C MET A 199 9.49 -18.96 -12.02
N SER A 200 8.90 -19.99 -11.41
CA SER A 200 8.92 -20.19 -9.95
C SER A 200 10.35 -20.39 -9.41
N ASN A 201 11.18 -21.15 -10.13
CA ASN A 201 12.59 -21.31 -9.77
C ASN A 201 13.41 -20.03 -9.98
N GLN A 202 13.09 -19.25 -11.00
CA GLN A 202 13.71 -17.95 -11.23
C GLN A 202 13.44 -17.00 -10.06
N GLU A 203 12.18 -16.90 -9.59
CA GLU A 203 11.83 -16.09 -8.42
C GLU A 203 12.56 -16.57 -7.16
N THR A 204 12.58 -17.88 -6.90
CA THR A 204 13.32 -18.46 -5.77
C THR A 204 14.81 -18.12 -5.83
N SER A 205 15.41 -18.17 -7.03
CA SER A 205 16.85 -17.90 -7.22
C SER A 205 17.19 -16.42 -7.05
N PHE A 206 16.54 -15.54 -7.82
CA PHE A 206 16.89 -14.12 -7.87
C PHE A 206 16.33 -13.33 -6.67
N VAL A 207 15.06 -13.54 -6.34
CA VAL A 207 14.35 -12.73 -5.35
C VAL A 207 14.61 -13.23 -3.92
N THR A 208 14.80 -14.54 -3.74
CA THR A 208 15.05 -15.10 -2.40
C THR A 208 16.53 -15.36 -2.13
N ILE A 209 17.18 -16.24 -2.89
CA ILE A 209 18.56 -16.67 -2.60
C ILE A 209 19.55 -15.53 -2.86
N GLY A 210 19.45 -14.89 -4.02
CA GLY A 210 20.33 -13.77 -4.41
C GLY A 210 20.27 -12.62 -3.41
N GLN A 211 19.06 -12.17 -3.05
CA GLN A 211 18.89 -11.08 -2.08
C GLN A 211 19.41 -11.45 -0.68
N ARG A 212 19.21 -12.70 -0.23
CA ARG A 212 19.76 -13.16 1.07
C ARG A 212 21.28 -13.20 1.09
N LEU A 213 21.91 -13.63 0.00
CA LEU A 213 23.37 -13.61 -0.14
C LEU A 213 23.89 -12.16 -0.14
N LEU A 214 23.27 -11.29 -0.93
CA LEU A 214 23.65 -9.88 -1.06
C LEU A 214 23.33 -9.05 0.19
N ALA A 215 22.45 -9.51 1.08
CA ALA A 215 22.16 -8.85 2.34
C ALA A 215 23.36 -8.89 3.32
N ASN A 216 24.30 -9.82 3.13
CA ASN A 216 25.56 -9.84 3.85
C ASN A 216 26.69 -10.42 2.98
N PRO A 217 27.17 -9.65 1.99
CA PRO A 217 28.03 -10.17 0.92
C PRO A 217 29.47 -10.46 1.37
N LEU A 218 29.82 -10.13 2.62
CA LEU A 218 31.18 -10.21 3.17
C LEU A 218 31.27 -11.09 4.43
N LYS A 219 30.32 -12.01 4.63
CA LYS A 219 30.47 -13.09 5.61
C LYS A 219 31.25 -14.26 5.02
#